data_AF-A0A970XY72-F1
#
_entry.id   AF-A0A970XY72-F1
#
_cell.length_a   1.000
_cell.length_b   1.000
_cell.length_c   1.000
_cell.angle_alpha   90.00
_cell.angle_beta   90.00
_cell.angle_gamma   90.00
#
_symmetry.space_group_name_H-M   'P 1'
#
loop_
_entity.id
_entity.type
_entity.pdbx_description
1 polymer ?
#
loop_
_entity_poly.entity_id
_entity_poly.type
_entity_poly.pdbx_seq_one_letter_code
_entity_poly.pdbx_strand_id
1 'polypeptide(L)'
;MSNLPETAQALLKPEIYPEPTKNVRLVQTQMSFVFITDRYVYKTKKSVNLGYVDYTTLEKRKFFCDKEVELNKRLSPDTYIGVIPITKKDCQLTLGGDGEIVEYAVKMKILPLDRMLDVLLKENGVTDDMMPRVAAKIADFHSKAETGNVINDFGKVELINHNNEENLSQMAPYIGRTLTEREYEKIAYFVRSFTKENAVLLENRVKEGKIRDCHGDLHTAHICFQDGLIIYDCIEFNDRFRYCDVASEVAFLAMDLDHNG
;
A
#
# COMPACT_ATOMS: atom_id res chain seq x y z
N MET A 1 12.13 -12.99 22.28
CA MET A 1 10.90 -12.63 21.55
C MET A 1 10.38 -11.34 22.17
N SER A 2 10.48 -10.22 21.46
CA SER A 2 9.92 -8.94 21.89
C SER A 2 8.45 -9.11 22.29
N ASN A 3 8.02 -8.52 23.41
CA ASN A 3 6.64 -8.63 23.94
C ASN A 3 5.60 -8.23 22.88
N LEU A 4 5.05 -9.21 22.16
CA LEU A 4 3.90 -9.00 21.30
C LEU A 4 2.71 -8.59 22.16
N PRO A 5 1.80 -7.71 21.68
CA PRO A 5 0.55 -7.43 22.37
C PRO A 5 -0.28 -8.71 22.62
N GLU A 6 -1.12 -8.71 23.65
CA GLU A 6 -1.99 -9.85 24.00
C GLU A 6 -2.77 -10.38 22.78
N THR A 7 -3.34 -9.47 21.98
CA THR A 7 -4.09 -9.80 20.76
C THR A 7 -3.23 -10.50 19.71
N ALA A 8 -1.99 -10.04 19.52
CA ALA A 8 -1.06 -10.67 18.58
C ALA A 8 -0.58 -12.04 19.06
N GLN A 9 -0.39 -12.23 20.37
CA GLN A 9 -0.08 -13.54 20.93
C GLN A 9 -1.24 -14.52 20.76
N ALA A 10 -2.48 -14.05 20.93
CA ALA A 10 -3.67 -14.87 20.74
C ALA A 10 -3.85 -15.28 19.28
N LEU A 11 -3.59 -14.38 18.33
CA LEU A 11 -3.66 -14.68 16.89
C LEU A 11 -2.60 -15.67 16.41
N LEU A 12 -1.51 -15.89 17.14
CA LEU A 12 -0.56 -16.96 16.80
C LEU A 12 -1.11 -18.37 17.06
N LYS A 13 -2.21 -18.49 17.79
CA LYS A 13 -2.80 -19.77 18.18
C LYS A 13 -3.82 -20.25 17.12
N PRO A 14 -3.63 -21.42 16.48
CA PRO A 14 -4.54 -21.90 15.44
C PRO A 14 -6.02 -21.98 15.85
N GLU A 15 -6.30 -22.26 17.13
CA GLU A 15 -7.65 -22.43 17.67
C GLU A 15 -8.51 -21.15 17.70
N ILE A 16 -7.91 -19.96 17.51
CA ILE A 16 -8.68 -18.71 17.47
C ILE A 16 -9.41 -18.50 16.14
N TYR A 17 -8.97 -19.19 15.08
CA TYR A 17 -9.47 -18.98 13.73
C TYR A 17 -10.76 -19.74 13.49
N PRO A 18 -11.79 -19.11 12.88
CA PRO A 18 -13.03 -19.79 12.53
C PRO A 18 -12.84 -20.95 11.54
N GLU A 19 -11.80 -20.88 10.71
CA GLU A 19 -11.46 -21.94 9.77
C GLU A 19 -10.51 -22.97 10.35
N PRO A 20 -10.55 -24.23 9.85
CA PRO A 20 -9.52 -25.22 10.14
C PRO A 20 -8.13 -24.67 9.84
N THR A 21 -7.38 -24.39 10.91
CA THR A 21 -6.04 -23.80 10.88
C THR A 21 -5.10 -24.72 11.65
N LYS A 22 -3.95 -25.01 11.07
CA LYS A 22 -2.86 -25.79 11.67
C LYS A 22 -1.62 -24.94 11.87
N ASN A 23 -1.35 -24.05 10.92
CA ASN A 23 -0.15 -23.23 10.91
C ASN A 23 -0.51 -21.75 10.91
N VAL A 24 0.26 -20.97 11.65
CA VAL A 24 0.14 -19.51 11.64
C VAL A 24 1.54 -18.92 11.55
N ARG A 25 1.81 -18.22 10.45
CA ARG A 25 3.07 -17.49 10.26
C ARG A 25 2.83 -16.00 10.49
N LEU A 26 3.60 -15.41 11.40
CA LEU A 26 3.59 -13.97 11.64
C LEU A 26 4.64 -13.26 10.78
N VAL A 27 4.21 -12.28 9.99
CA VAL A 27 5.05 -11.27 9.36
C VAL A 27 4.76 -9.92 10.04
N GLN A 28 5.79 -9.13 10.27
CA GLN A 28 5.64 -7.81 10.87
C GLN A 28 6.12 -6.74 9.90
N THR A 29 5.29 -5.72 9.71
CA THR A 29 5.72 -4.47 9.06
C THR A 29 5.94 -3.41 10.14
N GLN A 30 6.32 -2.20 9.74
CA GLN A 30 6.38 -1.06 10.67
C GLN A 30 5.01 -0.76 11.30
N MET A 31 3.93 -1.01 10.56
CA MET A 31 2.57 -0.57 10.90
C MET A 31 1.61 -1.70 11.25
N SER A 32 1.94 -2.96 10.98
CA SER A 32 0.98 -4.06 11.08
C SER A 32 1.61 -5.38 11.52
N PHE A 33 0.76 -6.25 12.09
CA PHE A 33 1.01 -7.67 12.23
C PHE A 33 0.19 -8.41 11.18
N VAL A 34 0.81 -9.32 10.43
CA VAL A 34 0.18 -10.09 9.36
C VAL A 34 0.28 -11.58 9.72
N PHE A 35 -0.85 -12.19 9.99
CA PHE A 35 -0.98 -13.60 10.36
C PHE A 35 -1.46 -14.39 9.15
N ILE A 36 -0.58 -15.21 8.61
CA ILE A 36 -0.84 -16.02 7.43
C ILE A 36 -1.17 -17.43 7.90
N THR A 37 -2.43 -17.84 7.69
CA THR A 37 -2.93 -19.18 8.05
C THR A 37 -2.85 -20.11 6.85
N ASP A 38 -3.47 -21.30 6.94
CA ASP A 38 -3.56 -22.23 5.82
C ASP A 38 -4.55 -21.78 4.73
N ARG A 39 -5.49 -20.87 5.04
CA ARG A 39 -6.55 -20.43 4.10
C ARG A 39 -6.68 -18.93 3.91
N TYR A 40 -6.38 -18.14 4.93
CA TYR A 40 -6.58 -16.69 4.93
C TYR A 40 -5.39 -15.96 5.55
N VAL A 41 -5.33 -14.67 5.26
CA VAL A 41 -4.44 -13.73 5.93
C VAL A 41 -5.28 -12.79 6.78
N TYR A 42 -4.81 -12.56 8.00
CA TYR A 42 -5.40 -11.62 8.95
C TYR A 42 -4.37 -10.55 9.26
N LYS A 43 -4.67 -9.28 8.97
CA LYS A 43 -3.77 -8.14 9.18
C LYS A 43 -4.35 -7.22 10.26
N THR A 44 -3.65 -7.06 11.38
CA THR A 44 -4.00 -6.09 12.43
C THR A 44 -3.05 -4.90 12.39
N LYS A 45 -3.56 -3.72 12.73
CA LYS A 45 -2.74 -2.50 12.80
C LYS A 45 -2.04 -2.41 14.16
N LYS A 46 -0.77 -2.02 14.18
CA LYS A 46 -0.02 -1.74 15.41
C LYS A 46 -0.53 -0.43 16.01
N SER A 47 -0.60 -0.34 17.34
CA SER A 47 -0.91 0.92 18.03
C SER A 47 0.30 1.85 18.00
N VAL A 48 0.43 2.60 16.91
CA VAL A 48 1.57 3.51 16.64
C VAL A 48 1.08 4.83 16.06
N ASN A 49 1.88 5.87 16.23
CA ASN A 49 1.77 7.11 15.48
C ASN A 49 3.13 7.37 14.82
N LEU A 50 3.16 7.43 13.49
CA LEU A 50 4.38 7.60 12.69
C LEU A 50 4.49 8.99 12.08
N GLY A 51 3.66 9.95 12.52
CA GLY A 51 3.59 11.30 11.99
C GLY A 51 2.73 11.42 10.73
N TYR A 52 2.84 10.46 9.80
CA TYR A 52 1.99 10.39 8.59
C TYR A 52 0.77 9.47 8.74
N VAL A 53 0.67 8.73 9.85
CA VAL A 53 -0.46 7.88 10.18
C VAL A 53 -0.59 7.73 11.69
N ASP A 54 -1.84 7.64 12.16
CA ASP A 54 -2.17 7.46 13.57
C ASP A 54 -3.14 6.29 13.78
N TYR A 55 -2.63 5.23 14.39
CA TYR A 55 -3.35 4.00 14.75
C TYR A 55 -3.50 3.83 16.27
N THR A 56 -3.32 4.89 17.05
CA THR A 56 -3.24 4.81 18.52
C THR A 56 -4.55 4.37 19.17
N THR A 57 -5.70 4.76 18.62
CA THR A 57 -7.02 4.36 19.15
C THR A 57 -7.64 3.23 18.34
N LEU A 58 -8.51 2.46 18.98
CA LEU A 58 -9.20 1.35 18.36
C LEU A 58 -10.11 1.82 17.20
N GLU A 59 -10.75 2.98 17.34
CA GLU A 59 -11.60 3.60 16.32
C GLU A 59 -10.80 3.98 15.08
N LYS A 60 -9.60 4.54 15.26
CA LYS A 60 -8.69 4.85 14.14
C LYS A 60 -8.26 3.57 13.43
N ARG A 61 -7.90 2.52 14.17
CA ARG A 61 -7.55 1.22 13.55
C ARG A 61 -8.72 0.61 12.79
N LYS A 62 -9.94 0.69 13.33
CA LYS A 62 -11.15 0.26 12.61
C LYS A 62 -11.31 1.03 11.30
N PHE A 63 -11.24 2.37 11.36
CA PHE A 63 -11.40 3.24 10.20
C PHE A 63 -10.41 2.87 9.08
N PHE A 64 -9.14 2.67 9.42
CA PHE A 64 -8.14 2.31 8.41
C PHE A 64 -8.24 0.85 7.94
N CYS A 65 -8.70 -0.09 8.77
CA CYS A 65 -9.06 -1.43 8.30
C CYS A 65 -10.21 -1.38 7.28
N ASP A 66 -11.23 -0.57 7.52
CA ASP A 66 -12.35 -0.38 6.59
C ASP A 66 -11.85 0.27 5.29
N LYS A 67 -10.99 1.29 5.38
CA LYS A 67 -10.36 1.94 4.22
C LYS A 67 -9.48 1.00 3.40
N GLU A 68 -8.67 0.16 4.05
CA GLU A 68 -7.85 -0.83 3.35
C GLU A 68 -8.73 -1.76 2.50
N VAL A 69 -9.83 -2.27 3.07
CA VAL A 69 -10.77 -3.13 2.34
C VAL A 69 -11.45 -2.38 1.20
N GLU A 70 -11.96 -1.17 1.47
CA GLU A 70 -12.64 -0.32 0.47
C GLU A 70 -11.74 -0.05 -0.74
N LEU A 71 -10.52 0.41 -0.49
CA LEU A 71 -9.62 0.89 -1.53
C LEU A 71 -9.00 -0.24 -2.34
N ASN A 72 -8.66 -1.35 -1.68
CA ASN A 72 -8.08 -2.48 -2.39
C ASN A 72 -9.10 -3.26 -3.23
N LYS A 73 -10.39 -3.28 -2.83
CA LYS A 73 -11.44 -3.91 -3.65
C LYS A 73 -11.57 -3.31 -5.05
N ARG A 74 -11.10 -2.08 -5.28
CA ARG A 74 -11.05 -1.44 -6.61
C ARG A 74 -10.20 -2.22 -7.61
N LEU A 75 -9.14 -2.89 -7.13
CA LEU A 75 -8.17 -3.63 -7.95
C LEU A 75 -8.11 -5.13 -7.63
N SER A 76 -8.62 -5.55 -6.48
CA SER A 76 -8.62 -6.93 -6.00
C SER A 76 -9.93 -7.30 -5.26
N PRO A 77 -11.10 -7.19 -5.91
CA PRO A 77 -12.42 -7.30 -5.27
C PRO A 77 -12.64 -8.60 -4.51
N ASP A 78 -12.12 -9.71 -5.04
CA ASP A 78 -12.29 -11.04 -4.45
C ASP A 78 -11.22 -11.41 -3.42
N THR A 79 -10.17 -10.59 -3.28
CA THR A 79 -9.05 -10.85 -2.37
C THR A 79 -9.39 -10.39 -0.95
N TYR A 80 -9.94 -9.18 -0.81
CA TYR A 80 -10.29 -8.60 0.49
C TYR A 80 -11.70 -9.02 0.91
N ILE A 81 -11.79 -9.87 1.93
CA ILE A 81 -13.06 -10.43 2.41
C ILE A 81 -13.80 -9.39 3.25
N GLY A 82 -13.09 -8.73 4.16
CA GLY A 82 -13.67 -7.67 4.99
C GLY A 82 -12.87 -7.42 6.26
N VAL A 83 -13.47 -6.66 7.17
CA VAL A 83 -12.94 -6.42 8.51
C VAL A 83 -13.64 -7.35 9.49
N ILE A 84 -12.86 -8.04 10.33
CA ILE A 84 -13.36 -8.92 11.39
C ILE A 84 -12.95 -8.37 12.76
N PRO A 85 -13.88 -8.24 13.71
CA PRO A 85 -13.53 -7.83 15.07
C PRO A 85 -12.85 -8.97 15.81
N ILE A 86 -11.92 -8.63 16.69
CA ILE A 86 -11.35 -9.51 17.70
C ILE A 86 -12.00 -9.12 19.01
N THR A 87 -12.70 -10.06 19.62
CA THR A 87 -13.51 -9.83 20.82
C THR A 87 -12.94 -10.58 22.03
N LYS A 88 -13.11 -10.00 23.22
CA LYS A 88 -12.73 -10.60 24.50
C LYS A 88 -13.99 -10.87 25.34
N LYS A 89 -14.15 -12.12 25.78
CA LYS A 89 -15.22 -12.55 26.69
C LYS A 89 -14.64 -13.58 27.65
N ASP A 90 -14.89 -13.42 28.95
CA ASP A 90 -14.40 -14.33 30.00
C ASP A 90 -12.89 -14.62 29.90
N CYS A 91 -12.08 -13.58 29.65
CA CYS A 91 -10.64 -13.64 29.40
C CYS A 91 -10.20 -14.45 28.16
N GLN A 92 -11.13 -14.89 27.31
CA GLN A 92 -10.86 -15.57 26.05
C GLN A 92 -11.02 -14.61 24.87
N LEU A 93 -10.04 -14.63 23.96
CA LEU A 93 -10.08 -13.87 22.72
C LEU A 93 -10.61 -14.75 21.58
N THR A 94 -11.50 -14.19 20.77
CA THR A 94 -12.11 -14.86 19.61
C THR A 94 -12.21 -13.91 18.42
N LEU A 95 -12.19 -14.46 17.22
CA LEU A 95 -12.45 -13.72 15.97
C LEU A 95 -13.95 -13.75 15.67
N GLY A 96 -14.58 -12.57 15.59
CA GLY A 96 -16.00 -12.44 15.27
C GLY A 96 -16.97 -12.91 16.36
N GLY A 97 -16.55 -12.91 17.64
CA GLY A 97 -17.37 -13.32 18.77
C GLY A 97 -18.34 -12.22 19.27
N ASP A 98 -19.02 -12.51 20.38
CA ASP A 98 -20.03 -11.65 21.03
C ASP A 98 -19.50 -10.85 22.24
N GLY A 99 -18.18 -10.81 22.43
CA GLY A 99 -17.52 -10.11 23.53
C GLY A 99 -17.21 -8.62 23.26
N GLU A 100 -16.47 -8.00 24.18
CA GLU A 100 -15.95 -6.64 24.00
C GLU A 100 -14.95 -6.62 22.84
N ILE A 101 -15.12 -5.70 21.89
CA ILE A 101 -14.17 -5.56 20.77
C ILE A 101 -12.88 -4.93 21.30
N VAL A 102 -11.78 -5.65 21.15
CA VAL A 102 -10.46 -5.19 21.60
C VAL A 102 -9.51 -4.87 20.44
N GLU A 103 -9.79 -5.37 19.24
CA GLU A 103 -9.01 -5.10 18.03
C GLU A 103 -9.82 -5.41 16.75
N TYR A 104 -9.34 -4.95 15.59
CA TYR A 104 -9.85 -5.33 14.28
C TYR A 104 -8.75 -5.95 13.42
N ALA A 105 -9.13 -6.90 12.57
CA ALA A 105 -8.26 -7.45 11.53
C ALA A 105 -8.90 -7.29 10.16
N VAL A 106 -8.10 -6.93 9.16
CA VAL A 106 -8.46 -7.13 7.75
C VAL A 106 -8.28 -8.61 7.42
N LYS A 107 -9.32 -9.25 6.91
CA LYS A 107 -9.31 -10.64 6.45
C LYS A 107 -9.25 -10.67 4.93
N MET A 108 -8.26 -11.38 4.39
CA MET A 108 -8.07 -11.53 2.94
C MET A 108 -7.67 -12.95 2.55
N LYS A 109 -7.85 -13.29 1.28
CA LYS A 109 -7.33 -14.55 0.69
C LYS A 109 -5.80 -14.54 0.70
N ILE A 110 -5.21 -15.73 0.78
CA ILE A 110 -3.77 -15.89 0.62
C ILE A 110 -3.41 -15.62 -0.84
N LEU A 111 -2.41 -14.77 -1.04
CA LEU A 111 -1.78 -14.58 -2.34
C LEU A 111 -0.48 -15.40 -2.38
N PRO A 112 -0.31 -16.30 -3.36
CA PRO A 112 0.87 -17.14 -3.46
C PRO A 112 2.11 -16.31 -3.80
N LEU A 113 3.17 -16.47 -2.99
CA LEU A 113 4.39 -15.69 -3.09
C LEU A 113 5.14 -15.94 -4.40
N ASP A 114 5.13 -17.18 -4.89
CA ASP A 114 5.71 -17.62 -6.17
C ASP A 114 4.96 -17.08 -7.40
N ARG A 115 3.85 -16.38 -7.19
CA ARG A 115 3.05 -15.73 -8.24
C ARG A 115 3.12 -14.21 -8.18
N MET A 116 3.91 -13.64 -7.28
CA MET A 116 4.17 -12.20 -7.23
C MET A 116 5.06 -11.78 -8.39
N LEU A 117 4.80 -10.63 -8.99
CA LEU A 117 5.50 -10.19 -10.20
C LEU A 117 7.00 -9.97 -9.93
N ASP A 118 7.38 -9.47 -8.75
CA ASP A 118 8.79 -9.31 -8.38
C ASP A 118 9.54 -10.65 -8.29
N VAL A 119 8.86 -11.72 -7.88
CA VAL A 119 9.40 -13.08 -7.87
C VAL A 119 9.46 -13.65 -9.28
N LEU A 120 8.39 -13.49 -10.06
CA LEU A 120 8.34 -13.95 -11.45
C LEU A 120 9.40 -13.26 -12.33
N LEU A 121 9.70 -11.99 -12.11
CA LEU A 121 10.79 -11.28 -12.82
C LEU A 121 12.14 -11.92 -12.51
N LYS A 122 12.46 -12.14 -11.23
CA LYS A 122 13.73 -12.75 -10.79
C LYS A 122 13.90 -14.18 -11.29
N GLU A 123 12.80 -14.92 -11.43
CA GLU A 123 12.81 -16.32 -11.87
C GLU A 123 12.63 -16.49 -13.39
N ASN A 124 12.60 -15.39 -14.17
CA ASN A 124 12.28 -15.40 -15.61
C ASN A 124 10.93 -16.07 -15.94
N GLY A 125 9.96 -15.96 -15.03
CA GLY A 125 8.60 -16.49 -15.15
C GLY A 125 7.59 -15.54 -15.79
N VAL A 126 8.01 -14.34 -16.22
CA VAL A 126 7.15 -13.38 -16.92
C VAL A 126 6.99 -13.75 -18.39
N THR A 127 5.75 -13.86 -18.85
CA THR A 127 5.41 -14.11 -20.25
C THR A 127 5.10 -12.80 -20.99
N ASP A 128 5.15 -12.84 -22.33
CA ASP A 128 4.89 -11.68 -23.20
C ASP A 128 3.47 -11.08 -23.01
N ASP A 129 2.50 -11.86 -22.54
CA ASP A 129 1.12 -11.38 -22.29
C ASP A 129 0.94 -10.67 -20.95
N MET A 130 1.82 -10.91 -19.98
CA MET A 130 1.62 -10.43 -18.60
C MET A 130 1.71 -8.91 -18.50
N MET A 131 2.71 -8.28 -19.12
CA MET A 131 2.88 -6.82 -19.04
C MET A 131 1.76 -6.04 -19.74
N PRO A 132 1.30 -6.43 -20.96
CA PRO A 132 0.10 -5.85 -21.56
C PRO A 132 -1.14 -5.94 -20.66
N ARG A 133 -1.32 -7.05 -19.92
CA ARG A 133 -2.45 -7.22 -18.98
C ARG A 133 -2.33 -6.29 -17.77
N VAL A 134 -1.12 -6.10 -17.24
CA VAL A 134 -0.85 -5.14 -16.16
C VAL A 134 -1.18 -3.73 -16.62
N ALA A 135 -0.64 -3.30 -17.76
CA ALA A 135 -0.89 -1.99 -18.34
C ALA A 135 -2.40 -1.75 -18.61
N ALA A 136 -3.09 -2.74 -19.18
CA ALA A 136 -4.53 -2.64 -19.45
C ALA A 136 -5.35 -2.49 -18.17
N LYS A 137 -5.04 -3.26 -17.11
CA LYS A 137 -5.75 -3.17 -15.83
C LYS A 137 -5.51 -1.83 -15.13
N ILE A 138 -4.28 -1.33 -15.14
CA ILE A 138 -3.93 -0.02 -14.56
C ILE A 138 -4.63 1.11 -15.32
N ALA A 139 -4.61 1.07 -16.66
CA ALA A 139 -5.29 2.06 -17.48
C ALA A 139 -6.81 2.07 -17.26
N ASP A 140 -7.43 0.90 -17.17
CA ASP A 140 -8.85 0.76 -16.84
C ASP A 140 -9.16 1.33 -15.44
N PHE A 141 -8.34 1.00 -14.44
CA PHE A 141 -8.46 1.55 -13.09
C PHE A 141 -8.34 3.08 -13.07
N HIS A 142 -7.29 3.64 -13.67
CA HIS A 142 -7.07 5.09 -13.76
C HIS A 142 -8.22 5.83 -14.44
N SER A 143 -8.84 5.21 -15.46
CA SER A 143 -9.97 5.80 -16.18
C SER A 143 -11.24 5.94 -15.31
N LYS A 144 -11.38 5.07 -14.30
CA LYS A 144 -12.54 4.98 -13.39
C LYS A 144 -12.27 5.58 -12.00
N ALA A 145 -10.99 5.76 -11.65
CA ALA A 145 -10.57 6.31 -10.36
C ALA A 145 -11.16 7.70 -10.14
N GLU A 146 -11.47 8.00 -8.88
CA GLU A 146 -12.08 9.27 -8.49
C GLU A 146 -11.17 10.45 -8.87
N THR A 147 -11.79 11.55 -9.28
CA THR A 147 -11.15 12.84 -9.53
C THR A 147 -12.12 13.94 -9.13
N GLY A 148 -11.60 15.14 -8.87
CA GLY A 148 -12.44 16.26 -8.45
C GLY A 148 -11.61 17.34 -7.77
N ASN A 149 -12.24 18.44 -7.37
CA ASN A 149 -11.53 19.61 -6.85
C ASN A 149 -10.57 19.29 -5.69
N VAL A 150 -10.98 18.45 -4.75
CA VAL A 150 -10.14 18.03 -3.61
C VAL A 150 -8.93 17.23 -4.08
N ILE A 151 -9.12 16.27 -4.99
CA ILE A 151 -8.02 15.43 -5.52
C ILE A 151 -7.09 16.27 -6.41
N ASN A 152 -7.64 17.17 -7.21
CA ASN A 152 -6.90 18.05 -8.12
C ASN A 152 -5.95 18.99 -7.37
N ASP A 153 -6.26 19.36 -6.13
CA ASP A 153 -5.36 20.14 -5.29
C ASP A 153 -4.01 19.44 -5.07
N PHE A 154 -3.97 18.11 -5.17
CA PHE A 154 -2.73 17.34 -5.01
C PHE A 154 -1.82 17.35 -6.24
N GLY A 155 -2.33 17.74 -7.41
CA GLY A 155 -1.52 17.93 -8.62
C GLY A 155 -1.03 19.36 -8.83
N LYS A 156 -1.33 20.28 -7.91
CA LYS A 156 -0.84 21.66 -7.98
C LYS A 156 0.68 21.69 -7.92
N VAL A 157 1.28 22.55 -8.73
CA VAL A 157 2.75 22.69 -8.82
C VAL A 157 3.36 23.01 -7.47
N GLU A 158 2.66 23.80 -6.64
CA GLU A 158 3.09 24.13 -5.27
C GLU A 158 3.21 22.88 -4.40
N LEU A 159 2.24 21.95 -4.47
CA LEU A 159 2.28 20.73 -3.69
C LEU A 159 3.31 19.74 -4.25
N ILE A 160 3.44 19.63 -5.57
CA ILE A 160 4.49 18.83 -6.20
C ILE A 160 5.88 19.31 -5.73
N ASN A 161 6.11 20.62 -5.73
CA ASN A 161 7.36 21.19 -5.23
C ASN A 161 7.56 20.91 -3.73
N HIS A 162 6.51 21.01 -2.92
CA HIS A 162 6.59 20.68 -1.50
C HIS A 162 7.00 19.20 -1.29
N ASN A 163 6.41 18.26 -2.03
CA ASN A 163 6.79 16.84 -1.98
C ASN A 163 8.25 16.63 -2.39
N ASN A 164 8.67 17.30 -3.45
CA ASN A 164 10.05 17.22 -3.95
C ASN A 164 11.06 17.75 -2.93
N GLU A 165 10.79 18.90 -2.30
CA GLU A 165 11.67 19.45 -1.26
C GLU A 165 11.69 18.58 -0.01
N GLU A 166 10.56 17.99 0.38
CA GLU A 166 10.49 17.01 1.47
C GLU A 166 11.39 15.80 1.18
N ASN A 167 11.30 15.21 -0.02
CA ASN A 167 12.17 14.12 -0.46
C ASN A 167 13.66 14.53 -0.45
N LEU A 168 14.00 15.70 -1.01
CA LEU A 168 15.36 16.21 -1.00
C LEU A 168 15.90 16.44 0.42
N SER A 169 15.05 16.90 1.35
CA SER A 169 15.45 17.08 2.75
C SER A 169 15.71 15.75 3.46
N GLN A 170 14.93 14.70 3.15
CA GLN A 170 15.10 13.36 3.70
C GLN A 170 16.30 12.64 3.09
N MET A 171 16.70 12.98 1.87
CA MET A 171 17.92 12.47 1.23
C MET A 171 19.20 13.12 1.79
N ALA A 172 19.14 14.38 2.23
CA ALA A 172 20.33 15.15 2.64
C ALA A 172 21.22 14.47 3.73
N PRO A 173 20.66 13.79 4.76
CA PRO A 173 21.47 13.06 5.75
C PRO A 173 22.32 11.90 5.18
N TYR A 174 22.06 11.47 3.94
CA TYR A 174 22.77 10.38 3.28
C TYR A 174 23.90 10.86 2.35
N ILE A 175 24.11 12.18 2.23
CA ILE A 175 25.25 12.74 1.50
C ILE A 175 26.56 12.29 2.15
N GLY A 176 27.48 11.78 1.34
CA GLY A 176 28.73 11.16 1.79
C GLY A 176 28.58 9.74 2.32
N ARG A 177 27.37 9.15 2.31
CA ARG A 177 27.11 7.76 2.70
C ARG A 177 26.65 6.91 1.52
N THR A 178 25.55 7.31 0.89
CA THR A 178 24.91 6.57 -0.21
C THR A 178 24.97 7.33 -1.53
N LEU A 179 25.12 8.66 -1.46
CA LEU A 179 25.29 9.54 -2.62
C LEU A 179 26.33 10.62 -2.31
N THR A 180 26.99 11.11 -3.34
CA THR A 180 27.91 12.25 -3.27
C THR A 180 27.14 13.57 -3.25
N GLU A 181 27.78 14.63 -2.75
CA GLU A 181 27.21 15.99 -2.79
C GLU A 181 26.86 16.42 -4.23
N ARG A 182 27.74 16.10 -5.19
CA ARG A 182 27.50 16.39 -6.61
C ARG A 182 26.28 15.66 -7.18
N GLU A 183 26.02 14.43 -6.77
CA GLU A 183 24.82 13.69 -7.18
C GLU A 183 23.56 14.31 -6.58
N TYR A 184 23.61 14.68 -5.29
CA TYR A 184 22.51 15.39 -4.63
C TYR A 184 22.18 16.70 -5.34
N GLU A 185 23.18 17.53 -5.63
CA GLU A 185 23.00 18.80 -6.33
C GLU A 185 22.42 18.61 -7.74
N LYS A 186 22.86 17.58 -8.47
CA LYS A 186 22.31 17.24 -9.78
C LYS A 186 20.83 16.84 -9.70
N ILE A 187 20.46 15.99 -8.74
CA ILE A 187 19.07 15.57 -8.52
C ILE A 187 18.22 16.78 -8.14
N ALA A 188 18.68 17.57 -7.16
CA ALA A 188 17.97 18.77 -6.71
C ALA A 188 17.78 19.79 -7.84
N TYR A 189 18.83 20.03 -8.64
CA TYR A 189 18.75 20.92 -9.79
C TYR A 189 17.77 20.41 -10.85
N PHE A 190 17.83 19.11 -11.16
CA PHE A 190 16.93 18.51 -12.14
C PHE A 190 15.48 18.64 -11.69
N VAL A 191 15.16 18.20 -10.47
CA VAL A 191 13.78 18.20 -9.95
C VAL A 191 13.20 19.62 -9.90
N ARG A 192 13.97 20.59 -9.37
CA ARG A 192 13.54 22.00 -9.29
C ARG A 192 13.39 22.67 -10.65
N SER A 193 14.30 22.38 -11.58
CA SER A 193 14.24 22.94 -12.94
C SER A 193 13.08 22.32 -13.72
N PHE A 194 12.89 21.00 -13.62
CA PHE A 194 11.82 20.28 -14.31
C PHE A 194 10.44 20.81 -13.92
N THR A 195 10.15 20.94 -12.63
CA THR A 195 8.83 21.44 -12.18
C THR A 195 8.59 22.88 -12.59
N LYS A 196 9.64 23.72 -12.57
CA LYS A 196 9.56 25.12 -13.01
C LYS A 196 9.32 25.24 -14.51
N GLU A 197 10.11 24.54 -15.32
CA GLU A 197 10.04 24.60 -16.79
C GLU A 197 8.77 23.96 -17.34
N ASN A 198 8.23 22.95 -16.65
CA ASN A 198 7.04 22.22 -17.06
C ASN A 198 5.79 22.59 -16.26
N ALA A 199 5.76 23.73 -15.56
CA ALA A 199 4.62 24.14 -14.75
C ALA A 199 3.30 24.14 -15.55
N VAL A 200 3.31 24.69 -16.78
CA VAL A 200 2.14 24.71 -17.67
C VAL A 200 1.67 23.30 -18.04
N LEU A 201 2.60 22.36 -18.26
CA LEU A 201 2.27 20.96 -18.54
C LEU A 201 1.58 20.34 -17.32
N LEU A 202 2.14 20.50 -16.12
CA LEU A 202 1.57 19.96 -14.88
C LEU A 202 0.18 20.54 -14.59
N GLU A 203 0.00 21.86 -14.75
CA GLU A 203 -1.30 22.51 -14.62
C GLU A 203 -2.34 21.98 -15.62
N ASN A 204 -1.92 21.72 -16.87
CA ASN A 204 -2.82 21.16 -17.88
C ASN A 204 -3.24 19.74 -17.51
N ARG A 205 -2.35 18.92 -16.92
CA ARG A 205 -2.71 17.59 -16.42
C ARG A 205 -3.78 17.66 -15.31
N VAL A 206 -3.73 18.66 -14.43
CA VAL A 206 -4.80 18.93 -13.47
C VAL A 206 -6.11 19.27 -14.17
N LYS A 207 -6.07 20.19 -15.15
CA LYS A 207 -7.27 20.62 -15.93
C LYS A 207 -7.90 19.47 -16.73
N GLU A 208 -7.08 18.53 -17.21
CA GLU A 208 -7.50 17.34 -17.93
C GLU A 208 -7.97 16.19 -17.00
N GLY A 209 -8.02 16.42 -15.69
CA GLY A 209 -8.44 15.42 -14.71
C GLY A 209 -7.50 14.21 -14.67
N LYS A 210 -6.19 14.43 -14.80
CA LYS A 210 -5.17 13.36 -14.69
C LYS A 210 -4.74 13.08 -13.26
N ILE A 211 -5.13 13.93 -12.31
CA ILE A 211 -4.94 13.67 -10.88
C ILE A 211 -6.10 12.81 -10.41
N ARG A 212 -5.75 11.62 -9.92
CA ARG A 212 -6.70 10.57 -9.61
C ARG A 212 -6.42 10.01 -8.23
N ASP A 213 -7.46 9.43 -7.65
CA ASP A 213 -7.33 8.55 -6.51
C ASP A 213 -6.74 7.20 -6.94
N CYS A 214 -5.42 7.15 -7.02
CA CYS A 214 -4.64 6.05 -7.56
C CYS A 214 -4.42 4.92 -6.52
N HIS A 215 -3.42 4.05 -6.74
CA HIS A 215 -2.96 3.06 -5.77
C HIS A 215 -2.04 3.70 -4.70
N GLY A 216 -1.16 4.61 -5.12
CA GLY A 216 -0.25 5.37 -4.27
C GLY A 216 1.08 4.67 -3.92
N ASP A 217 1.14 3.35 -4.11
CA ASP A 217 2.36 2.54 -3.90
C ASP A 217 2.44 1.36 -4.89
N LEU A 218 2.31 1.64 -6.18
CA LEU A 218 2.20 0.60 -7.20
C LEU A 218 3.57 0.09 -7.64
N HIS A 219 3.99 -1.04 -7.08
CA HIS A 219 5.25 -1.71 -7.45
C HIS A 219 5.04 -3.23 -7.66
N THR A 220 6.03 -3.92 -8.23
CA THR A 220 5.95 -5.32 -8.66
C THR A 220 5.57 -6.29 -7.54
N ALA A 221 6.05 -6.08 -6.30
CA ALA A 221 5.66 -6.90 -5.15
C ALA A 221 4.18 -6.75 -4.73
N HIS A 222 3.45 -5.77 -5.28
CA HIS A 222 2.01 -5.55 -5.07
C HIS A 222 1.16 -6.11 -6.23
N ILE A 223 1.77 -6.83 -7.17
CA ILE A 223 1.11 -7.40 -8.34
C ILE A 223 1.24 -8.92 -8.29
N CYS A 224 0.12 -9.63 -8.25
CA CYS A 224 0.06 -11.09 -8.16
C CYS A 224 -0.72 -11.71 -9.33
N PHE A 225 -0.16 -12.75 -9.94
CA PHE A 225 -0.80 -13.50 -11.03
C PHE A 225 -1.43 -14.80 -10.51
N GLN A 226 -2.50 -14.66 -9.73
CA GLN A 226 -3.31 -15.74 -9.19
C GLN A 226 -4.77 -15.56 -9.59
N ASP A 227 -5.39 -16.59 -10.19
CA ASP A 227 -6.79 -16.57 -10.66
C ASP A 227 -7.15 -15.30 -11.46
N GLY A 228 -6.20 -14.84 -12.27
CA GLY A 228 -6.25 -13.55 -12.95
C GLY A 228 -5.06 -12.67 -12.59
N LEU A 229 -5.27 -11.35 -12.63
CA LEU A 229 -4.31 -10.34 -12.24
C LEU A 229 -4.86 -9.61 -11.01
N ILE A 230 -4.11 -9.63 -9.91
CA ILE A 230 -4.49 -9.02 -8.63
C ILE A 230 -3.47 -7.92 -8.34
N ILE A 231 -3.95 -6.73 -7.99
CA ILE A 231 -3.11 -5.62 -7.49
C ILE A 231 -3.65 -5.25 -6.12
N TYR A 232 -2.79 -5.19 -5.11
CA TYR A 232 -3.17 -5.12 -3.69
C TYR A 232 -2.21 -4.22 -2.88
N ASP A 233 -2.57 -3.95 -1.62
CA ASP A 233 -1.85 -3.06 -0.69
C ASP A 233 -1.79 -1.58 -1.13
N CYS A 234 -2.90 -1.08 -1.68
CA CYS A 234 -3.13 0.34 -1.92
C CYS A 234 -3.06 1.14 -0.61
N ILE A 235 -2.41 2.31 -0.63
CA ILE A 235 -2.25 3.18 0.55
C ILE A 235 -3.61 3.62 1.08
N GLU A 236 -3.96 3.18 2.29
CA GLU A 236 -5.24 3.49 2.91
C GLU A 236 -5.21 4.68 3.88
N PHE A 237 -4.00 5.15 4.22
CA PHE A 237 -3.81 6.04 5.37
C PHE A 237 -3.39 7.47 5.03
N ASN A 238 -2.96 7.74 3.80
CA ASN A 238 -2.51 9.07 3.41
C ASN A 238 -2.91 9.42 1.98
N ASP A 239 -3.88 10.31 1.87
CA ASP A 239 -4.37 10.84 0.60
C ASP A 239 -3.27 11.54 -0.21
N ARG A 240 -2.27 12.19 0.42
CA ARG A 240 -1.15 12.83 -0.29
C ARG A 240 -0.29 11.86 -1.07
N PHE A 241 -0.24 10.59 -0.66
CA PHE A 241 0.49 9.54 -1.38
C PHE A 241 -0.38 8.88 -2.45
N ARG A 242 -1.69 8.81 -2.24
CA ARG A 242 -2.65 8.13 -3.13
C ARG A 242 -3.21 9.04 -4.23
N TYR A 243 -3.44 10.31 -3.93
CA TYR A 243 -3.94 11.30 -4.88
C TYR A 243 -2.78 11.85 -5.68
N CYS A 244 -2.54 11.26 -6.84
CA CYS A 244 -1.40 11.60 -7.66
C CYS A 244 -1.77 11.61 -9.14
N ASP A 245 -0.84 12.10 -9.94
CA ASP A 245 -0.97 12.03 -11.38
C ASP A 245 -0.82 10.57 -11.86
N VAL A 246 -1.73 10.10 -12.72
CA VAL A 246 -1.68 8.74 -13.28
C VAL A 246 -0.35 8.42 -13.97
N ALA A 247 0.31 9.41 -14.57
CA ALA A 247 1.63 9.22 -15.16
C ALA A 247 2.72 9.03 -14.10
N SER A 248 2.57 9.65 -12.92
CA SER A 248 3.48 9.45 -11.79
C SER A 248 3.37 8.03 -11.24
N GLU A 249 2.15 7.47 -11.14
CA GLU A 249 1.96 6.09 -10.70
C GLU A 249 2.54 5.08 -11.71
N VAL A 250 2.35 5.30 -13.01
CA VAL A 250 2.96 4.46 -14.06
C VAL A 250 4.48 4.58 -14.03
N ALA A 251 5.03 5.79 -13.84
CA ALA A 251 6.47 6.00 -13.74
C ALA A 251 7.07 5.27 -12.53
N PHE A 252 6.37 5.26 -11.40
CA PHE A 252 6.81 4.53 -10.21
C PHE A 252 6.90 3.02 -10.47
N LEU A 253 5.87 2.42 -11.08
CA LEU A 253 5.91 1.01 -11.48
C LEU A 253 7.01 0.73 -12.52
N ALA A 254 7.20 1.61 -13.50
CA ALA A 254 8.22 1.46 -14.53
C ALA A 254 9.64 1.48 -13.94
N MET A 255 9.90 2.36 -12.96
CA MET A 255 11.17 2.38 -12.23
C MET A 255 11.40 1.09 -11.44
N ASP A 256 10.36 0.56 -10.80
CA ASP A 256 10.46 -0.69 -10.04
C ASP A 256 10.62 -1.92 -10.95
N LEU A 257 10.01 -1.92 -12.13
CA LEU A 257 10.25 -2.92 -13.17
C LEU A 257 11.72 -2.90 -13.60
N ASP A 258 12.26 -1.74 -14.01
CA ASP A 258 13.67 -1.58 -14.40
C ASP A 258 14.65 -2.03 -13.30
N HIS A 259 14.28 -1.85 -12.03
CA HIS A 259 15.07 -2.35 -10.90
C HIS A 259 15.05 -3.89 -10.77
N ASN A 260 13.91 -4.54 -11.04
CA ASN A 260 13.72 -5.97 -10.80
C ASN A 260 13.97 -6.86 -12.04
N GLY A 261 13.98 -6.33 -13.27
CA GLY A 261 14.30 -7.07 -14.50
C GLY A 261 13.44 -6.66 -15.70
#